data_AF-A0A7X5SCS9-F1
#
_entry.id   AF-A0A7X5SCS9-F1
#
_cell.length_a   1.000
_cell.length_b   1.000
_cell.length_c   1.000
_cell.angle_alpha   90.00
_cell.angle_beta   90.00
_cell.angle_gamma   90.00
#
_symmetry.space_group_name_H-M   'P 1'
#
loop_
_entity.id
_entity.type
_entity.pdbx_description
1 polymer ?
#
loop_
_entity_poly.entity_id
_entity_poly.type
_entity_poly.pdbx_seq_one_letter_code
_entity_poly.pdbx_strand_id
1 'polypeptide(L)'
;KPGTLAREVYGKDVVAERHRHRYEFNNRYRTQLEDAGLVISGKSMDDTLVEMVELPRDAHPWFLACQAHPEFLSTPRDGHPLFIGFVRAAR
;
A
#
# COMPACT_ATOMS: atom_id res chain seq x y z
N LYS A 1 7.74 -2.78 -3.04
CA LYS A 1 8.27 -3.57 -4.19
C LYS A 1 8.66 -2.60 -5.31
N PRO A 2 9.80 -2.74 -6.01
CA PRO A 2 10.13 -1.86 -7.14
C PRO A 2 9.05 -1.89 -8.23
N GLY A 3 8.79 -0.73 -8.87
CA GLY A 3 7.78 -0.60 -9.93
C GLY A 3 6.33 -0.49 -9.48
N THR A 4 6.05 -0.50 -8.17
CA THR A 4 4.68 -0.33 -7.64
C THR A 4 4.35 1.12 -7.36
N LEU A 5 3.06 1.47 -7.38
CA LEU A 5 2.56 2.78 -6.97
C LEU A 5 3.00 3.10 -5.53
N ALA A 6 2.91 2.12 -4.62
CA ALA A 6 3.37 2.30 -3.24
C ALA A 6 4.85 2.75 -3.16
N ARG A 7 5.75 2.13 -3.93
CA ARG A 7 7.18 2.47 -3.92
C ARG A 7 7.46 3.86 -4.49
N GLU A 8 6.73 4.25 -5.53
CA GLU A 8 6.79 5.58 -6.11
C GLU A 8 6.33 6.64 -5.11
N VAL A 9 5.16 6.43 -4.49
CA VAL A 9 4.56 7.40 -3.56
C VAL A 9 5.44 7.61 -2.33
N TYR A 10 5.94 6.53 -1.72
CA TYR A 10 6.80 6.66 -0.54
C TYR A 10 8.23 7.10 -0.84
N GLY A 11 8.72 6.85 -2.06
CA GLY A 11 10.12 7.11 -2.43
C GLY A 11 11.15 6.27 -1.65
N LYS A 12 10.72 5.30 -0.83
CA LYS A 12 11.59 4.43 -0.01
C LYS A 12 11.25 2.94 -0.17
N ASP A 13 12.25 2.06 -0.05
CA ASP A 13 12.05 0.59 -0.07
C ASP A 13 11.44 0.07 1.22
N VAL A 14 11.84 0.68 2.35
CA VAL A 14 11.38 0.33 3.69
C VAL A 14 10.73 1.56 4.30
N VAL A 15 9.54 1.37 4.84
CA VAL A 15 8.73 2.39 5.51
C VAL A 15 8.23 1.83 6.85
N ALA A 16 7.95 2.72 7.78
CA ALA A 16 7.38 2.36 9.08
C ALA A 16 6.06 3.09 9.25
N GLU A 17 5.01 2.34 9.56
CA GLU A 17 3.65 2.84 9.75
C GLU A 17 3.09 2.35 11.09
N ARG A 18 1.92 2.86 11.49
CA ARG A 18 1.25 2.48 12.75
C ARG A 18 0.11 1.51 12.48
N HIS A 19 0.00 0.45 13.28
CA HIS A 19 -0.98 -0.62 13.08
C HIS A 19 -1.93 -0.70 14.28
N ARG A 20 -3.19 -1.06 14.02
CA ARG A 20 -4.18 -1.32 15.07
C ARG A 20 -5.25 -2.30 14.59
N HIS A 21 -4.81 -3.47 14.15
CA HIS A 21 -5.66 -4.59 13.72
C HIS A 21 -5.18 -5.91 14.32
N ARG A 22 -5.97 -6.97 14.10
CA ARG A 22 -5.61 -8.36 14.47
C ARG A 22 -5.84 -9.34 13.32
N TYR A 23 -6.77 -9.03 12.42
CA TYR A 23 -6.99 -9.82 11.23
C TYR A 23 -5.93 -9.45 10.20
N GLU A 24 -5.34 -10.48 9.60
CA GLU A 24 -4.34 -10.36 8.55
C GLU A 24 -4.84 -10.93 7.24
N PHE A 25 -4.18 -10.54 6.15
CA PHE A 25 -4.42 -11.13 4.84
C PHE A 25 -4.18 -12.65 4.89
N ASN A 26 -5.16 -13.42 4.43
CA ASN A 26 -5.03 -14.87 4.41
C ASN A 26 -4.22 -15.30 3.18
N ASN A 27 -2.95 -15.65 3.41
CA ASN A 27 -2.01 -16.08 2.37
C ASN A 27 -2.48 -17.30 1.55
N ARG A 28 -3.48 -18.08 2.00
CA ARG A 28 -4.09 -19.13 1.18
C ARG A 28 -4.75 -18.60 -0.10
N TYR A 29 -5.20 -17.35 -0.09
CA TYR A 29 -5.83 -16.69 -1.25
C TYR A 29 -4.84 -15.86 -2.08
N ARG A 30 -3.56 -15.84 -1.70
CA ARG A 30 -2.55 -14.97 -2.32
C ARG A 30 -2.46 -15.16 -3.82
N THR A 31 -2.13 -16.38 -4.25
CA THR A 31 -1.95 -16.72 -5.67
C THR A 31 -3.22 -16.46 -6.47
N GLN A 32 -4.38 -16.87 -5.95
CA GLN A 32 -5.67 -16.65 -6.63
C GLN A 32 -5.96 -15.16 -6.86
N LEU A 33 -5.66 -14.30 -5.89
CA LEU A 33 -5.89 -12.86 -6.01
C LEU A 33 -4.84 -12.19 -6.90
N GLU A 34 -3.57 -12.62 -6.82
CA GLU A 34 -2.51 -12.13 -7.72
C GLU A 34 -2.79 -12.52 -9.19
N ASP A 35 -3.24 -13.75 -9.45
CA ASP A 35 -3.63 -14.22 -10.78
C ASP A 35 -4.86 -13.48 -11.33
N ALA A 36 -5.76 -13.02 -10.44
CA ALA A 36 -6.88 -12.17 -10.80
C ALA A 36 -6.50 -10.70 -11.01
N GLY A 37 -5.21 -10.35 -10.82
CA GLY A 37 -4.65 -9.03 -11.10
C GLY A 37 -4.36 -8.18 -9.86
N LEU A 38 -4.64 -8.64 -8.64
CA LEU A 38 -4.25 -7.89 -7.43
C LEU A 38 -2.72 -7.84 -7.29
N VAL A 39 -2.17 -6.67 -7.02
CA VAL A 39 -0.72 -6.53 -6.82
C VAL A 39 -0.42 -6.38 -5.34
N ILE A 40 0.35 -7.31 -4.77
CA ILE A 40 0.92 -7.16 -3.43
C ILE A 40 2.15 -6.24 -3.54
N SER A 41 1.99 -4.98 -3.11
CA SER A 41 3.00 -3.93 -3.29
C SER A 41 3.87 -3.71 -2.04
N GLY A 42 3.33 -4.03 -0.86
CA GLY A 42 4.02 -3.96 0.42
C GLY A 42 3.83 -5.23 1.25
N LYS A 43 4.90 -5.67 1.92
CA LYS A 43 4.94 -6.82 2.81
C LYS A 43 5.74 -6.44 4.07
N SER A 44 5.51 -7.17 5.16
CA SER A 44 6.33 -7.04 6.37
C SER A 44 7.80 -7.43 6.08
N MET A 45 8.73 -7.00 6.94
CA MET A 45 10.18 -7.23 6.74
C MET A 45 10.57 -8.71 6.69
N ASP A 46 9.79 -9.57 7.32
CA ASP A 46 9.94 -11.04 7.31
C ASP A 46 9.15 -11.72 6.18
N ASP A 47 8.51 -10.94 5.30
CA ASP A 47 7.73 -11.38 4.14
C ASP A 47 6.44 -12.16 4.47
N THR A 48 6.02 -12.19 5.73
CA THR A 48 4.90 -13.03 6.19
C THR A 48 3.54 -12.36 6.05
N LEU A 49 3.47 -11.03 6.25
CA LEU A 49 2.24 -10.25 6.23
C LEU A 49 2.17 -9.38 4.98
N VAL A 50 0.96 -9.25 4.43
CA VAL A 50 0.66 -8.33 3.32
C VAL A 50 0.24 -7.00 3.92
N GLU A 51 1.00 -5.95 3.61
CA GLU A 51 0.83 -4.62 4.22
C GLU A 51 0.17 -3.62 3.29
N MET A 52 0.41 -3.75 1.99
CA MET A 52 -0.18 -2.88 0.97
C MET A 52 -0.51 -3.68 -0.29
N VAL A 53 -1.67 -3.35 -0.86
CA VAL A 53 -2.15 -3.89 -2.12
C VAL A 53 -2.54 -2.75 -3.06
N GLU A 54 -2.42 -2.99 -4.35
CA GLU A 54 -2.81 -2.06 -5.40
C GLU A 54 -3.39 -2.81 -6.59
N LEU A 55 -4.01 -2.07 -7.52
CA LEU A 55 -4.38 -2.59 -8.83
C LEU A 55 -3.37 -2.13 -9.90
N PRO A 56 -3.24 -2.87 -11.01
CA PRO A 56 -2.47 -2.43 -12.16
C PRO A 56 -2.95 -1.07 -12.66
N ARG A 57 -2.01 -0.22 -13.12
CA ARG A 57 -2.33 1.18 -13.51
C ARG A 57 -3.23 1.29 -14.73
N ASP A 58 -3.18 0.31 -15.60
CA ASP A 58 -4.08 0.15 -16.75
C ASP A 58 -5.51 -0.26 -16.32
N ALA A 59 -5.65 -0.93 -15.17
CA ALA A 59 -6.96 -1.25 -14.59
C ALA A 59 -7.53 -0.08 -13.78
N HIS A 60 -6.70 0.62 -12.99
CA HIS A 60 -7.13 1.81 -12.24
C HIS A 60 -5.95 2.78 -12.04
N PRO A 61 -6.09 4.08 -12.38
CA PRO A 61 -4.98 5.03 -12.38
C PRO A 61 -4.35 5.24 -11.00
N TRP A 62 -5.17 5.18 -9.94
CA TRP A 62 -4.72 5.27 -8.55
C TRP A 62 -5.57 4.41 -7.63
N PHE A 63 -5.14 3.17 -7.38
CA PHE A 63 -5.79 2.28 -6.41
C PHE A 63 -4.72 1.73 -5.47
N LEU A 64 -4.79 2.08 -4.19
CA LEU A 64 -3.86 1.60 -3.18
C LEU A 64 -4.61 1.47 -1.85
N ALA A 65 -4.45 0.31 -1.20
CA ALA A 65 -4.96 0.07 0.14
C ALA A 65 -3.81 -0.42 1.03
N CYS A 66 -3.86 -0.06 2.31
CA CYS A 66 -2.89 -0.48 3.32
C CYS A 66 -3.58 -1.01 4.57
N GLN A 67 -2.91 -1.93 5.26
CA GLN A 67 -3.33 -2.44 6.57
C GLN A 67 -3.08 -1.44 7.70
N ALA A 68 -2.05 -0.61 7.54
CA ALA A 68 -1.65 0.38 8.52
C ALA A 68 -2.56 1.62 8.52
N HIS A 69 -2.30 2.52 9.48
CA HIS A 69 -2.96 3.80 9.69
C HIS A 69 -2.03 4.97 9.33
N PRO A 70 -1.84 5.30 8.04
CA PRO A 70 -0.99 6.40 7.60
C PRO A 70 -1.44 7.76 8.12
N GLU A 71 -2.72 7.91 8.47
CA GLU A 71 -3.29 9.12 9.05
C GLU A 71 -2.63 9.50 10.37
N PHE A 72 -2.12 8.54 11.13
CA PHE A 72 -1.46 8.81 12.41
C PHE A 72 -0.06 9.39 12.27
N LEU A 73 0.53 9.34 11.08
CA LEU A 73 1.83 9.95 10.75
C LEU A 73 1.70 11.21 9.89
N SER A 74 0.50 11.51 9.37
CA SER A 74 0.24 12.74 8.63
C SER A 74 0.25 13.97 9.53
N THR A 75 0.87 15.06 9.06
CA THR A 75 0.84 16.35 9.77
C THR A 75 0.52 17.51 8.82
N PRO A 76 0.04 18.66 9.32
CA PRO A 76 -0.23 19.82 8.46
C PRO A 76 1.00 20.41 7.76
N ARG A 77 2.22 20.18 8.29
CA ARG A 77 3.45 20.76 7.73
C ARG A 77 4.01 19.91 6.59
N ASP A 78 4.07 18.60 6.81
CA ASP A 78 4.75 17.67 5.90
C ASP A 78 3.77 16.85 5.06
N GLY A 79 2.52 16.74 5.51
CA GLY A 79 1.53 15.82 4.97
C GLY A 79 1.95 14.36 5.14
N HIS A 80 1.27 13.48 4.40
CA HIS A 80 1.65 12.07 4.30
C HIS A 80 1.64 11.66 2.82
N PRO A 81 2.66 10.95 2.33
CA PRO A 81 2.80 10.65 0.90
C PRO A 81 1.57 9.99 0.29
N LEU A 82 0.97 9.00 0.96
CA LEU A 82 -0.26 8.35 0.48
C LEU A 82 -1.41 9.33 0.28
N PHE A 83 -1.64 10.24 1.22
CA PHE A 83 -2.74 11.21 1.12
C PHE A 83 -2.45 12.29 0.07
N ILE A 84 -1.20 12.76 -0.03
CA ILE A 84 -0.79 13.71 -1.08
C ILE A 84 -1.00 13.07 -2.46
N GLY A 85 -0.59 11.81 -2.63
CA GLY A 85 -0.80 11.04 -3.86
C GLY A 85 -2.27 10.86 -4.18
N PHE A 86 -3.07 10.43 -3.20
CA PHE A 86 -4.51 10.23 -3.36
C PHE A 86 -5.24 11.50 -3.82
N VAL A 87 -5.01 12.63 -3.13
CA VAL A 87 -5.67 13.90 -3.47
C VAL A 87 -5.20 14.42 -4.83
N ARG A 88 -3.92 14.23 -5.20
CA ARG A 88 -3.43 14.59 -6.54
C ARG A 88 -4.10 13.78 -7.64
N ALA A 89 -4.35 12.49 -7.41
CA ALA A 89 -5.01 11.63 -8.38
C ALA A 89 -6.52 11.90 -8.53
N ALA A 90 -7.14 12.55 -7.53
CA ALA A 90 -8.54 12.93 -7.54
C ALA A 90 -8.82 14.28 -8.24
N ARG A 91 -7.76 15.00 -8.67
CA ARG A 91 -7.88 16.25 -9.42
C ARG A 91 -7.99 15.99 -10.92
#